data_AF-A0A8C4H4Y7-F1
#
_entry.id   AF-A0A8C4H4Y7-F1
#
_cell.length_a   1.000
_cell.length_b   1.000
_cell.length_c   1.000
_cell.angle_alpha   90.00
_cell.angle_beta   90.00
_cell.angle_gamma   90.00
#
_symmetry.space_group_name_H-M   'P 1'
#
loop_
_entity.id
_entity.type
_entity.pdbx_description
1 polymer ?
#
loop_
_entity_poly.entity_id
_entity_poly.type
_entity_poly.pdbx_seq_one_letter_code
_entity_poly.pdbx_strand_id
1 'polypeptide(L)' 'WVSSKSWCPYGLKSLMECISRATFLSQPTDITEFLHQYLSELISFRSSHPEIDPKVASFDYQDLWGTLLFKYIRYSLLK' A
#
# COMPACT_ATOMS: atom_id res chain seq x y z
N TRP A 1 28.62 -7.40 22.09
CA TRP A 1 27.83 -6.87 20.97
C TRP A 1 26.46 -7.53 21.00
N VAL A 2 25.46 -6.84 21.55
CA VAL A 2 24.09 -7.34 21.52
C VAL A 2 23.63 -7.19 20.07
N SER A 3 23.48 -8.29 19.33
CA SER A 3 22.77 -8.28 18.06
C SER A 3 21.34 -7.84 18.36
N SER A 4 21.02 -6.58 18.07
CA SER A 4 19.65 -6.08 18.11
C SER A 4 18.88 -6.81 17.02
N LYS A 5 18.27 -7.94 17.39
CA LYS A 5 17.31 -8.62 16.54
C LYS A 5 16.18 -7.62 16.34
N SER A 6 16.21 -6.87 15.22
CA SER A 6 15.16 -5.89 14.93
C SER A 6 13.85 -6.66 14.90
N TRP A 7 13.01 -6.46 15.90
CA TRP A 7 11.64 -6.98 15.91
C TRP A 7 10.86 -6.20 14.86
N CYS A 8 11.10 -6.54 13.60
CA CYS A 8 10.30 -6.06 12.50
C CYS A 8 9.02 -6.91 12.53
N PRO A 9 7.85 -6.30 12.78
CA PRO A 9 6.59 -7.03 12.77
C PRO A 9 6.43 -7.77 11.45
N TYR A 10 5.97 -9.01 11.52
CA TYR A 10 5.73 -9.80 10.33
C TYR A 10 4.77 -9.05 9.40
N GLY A 11 5.18 -8.87 8.13
CA GLY A 11 4.42 -8.10 7.14
C GLY A 11 4.82 -6.62 6.99
N LEU A 12 5.56 -6.01 7.93
CA LEU A 12 5.98 -4.61 7.81
C LEU A 12 6.90 -4.39 6.60
N LYS A 13 7.83 -5.32 6.34
CA LYS A 13 8.71 -5.24 5.16
C LYS A 13 7.89 -5.22 3.86
N SER A 14 6.95 -6.15 3.72
CA SER A 14 6.09 -6.22 2.53
C SER A 14 5.23 -4.98 2.40
N LEU A 15 4.65 -4.47 3.49
CA LEU A 15 3.90 -3.21 3.49
C LEU A 15 4.77 -2.02 3.03
N MET A 16 6.04 -1.97 3.42
CA MET A 16 6.96 -0.93 2.97
C MET A 16 7.33 -1.06 1.50
N GLU A 17 7.57 -2.28 1.00
CA GLU A 17 7.77 -2.53 -0.45
C GLU A 17 6.54 -2.10 -1.26
N CYS A 18 5.37 -2.39 -0.71
CA CYS A 18 4.07 -2.05 -1.23
C CYS A 18 3.86 -0.54 -1.39
N ILE A 19 4.05 0.21 -0.29
CA ILE A 19 3.99 1.67 -0.26
C ILE A 19 5.04 2.28 -1.20
N SER A 20 6.27 1.77 -1.18
CA SER A 20 7.36 2.28 -2.03
C SER A 20 7.01 2.18 -3.51
N ARG A 21 6.44 1.04 -3.95
CA ARG A 21 5.96 0.86 -5.33
C ARG A 21 4.83 1.83 -5.66
N ALA A 22 3.88 2.01 -4.74
CA ALA A 22 2.74 2.88 -4.93
C ALA A 22 3.17 4.35 -5.08
N THR A 23 4.07 4.83 -4.23
CA THR A 23 4.68 6.17 -4.30
C THR A 23 5.47 6.35 -5.60
N PHE A 24 6.29 5.37 -5.97
CA PHE A 24 7.09 5.43 -7.20
C PHE A 24 6.23 5.54 -8.46
N LEU A 25 5.13 4.77 -8.53
CA LEU A 25 4.26 4.77 -9.71
C LEU A 25 3.34 5.99 -9.77
N SER A 26 2.85 6.47 -8.63
CA SER A 26 1.95 7.63 -8.57
C SER A 26 2.68 8.97 -8.73
N GLN A 27 4.00 9.00 -8.48
CA GLN A 27 4.84 10.20 -8.51
C GLN A 27 4.15 11.40 -7.81
N PRO A 28 3.75 11.25 -6.53
CA PRO A 28 2.93 12.25 -5.88
C PRO A 28 3.76 13.52 -5.66
N THR A 29 3.15 14.67 -5.89
CA THR A 29 3.77 15.97 -5.59
C THR A 29 3.89 16.19 -4.08
N ASP A 30 2.97 15.58 -3.31
CA ASP A 30 2.99 15.56 -1.84
C ASP A 30 3.00 14.10 -1.36
N ILE A 31 4.15 13.65 -0.86
CA ILE A 31 4.34 12.28 -0.37
C ILE A 31 3.55 12.05 0.92
N THR A 32 3.41 13.06 1.78
CA THR A 32 2.73 12.91 3.07
C THR A 32 1.23 12.72 2.88
N GLU A 33 0.62 13.54 2.02
CA GLU A 33 -0.80 13.40 1.69
C GLU A 33 -1.07 12.07 0.98
N PHE A 34 -0.20 11.67 0.04
CA PHE A 34 -0.30 10.38 -0.62
C PHE A 34 -0.28 9.21 0.38
N LEU A 35 0.67 9.21 1.32
CA LEU A 35 0.78 8.17 2.34
C LEU A 35 -0.45 8.13 3.25
N HIS A 36 -0.97 9.30 3.63
CA HIS A 36 -2.17 9.41 4.45
C HIS A 36 -3.39 8.81 3.74
N GLN A 37 -3.60 9.14 2.46
CA GLN A 37 -4.67 8.58 1.65
C GLN A 37 -4.51 7.07 1.47
N TYR A 38 -3.32 6.62 1.06
CA TYR A 38 -3.03 5.20 0.81
C TYR A 38 -3.29 4.33 2.04
N LEU A 39 -2.78 4.75 3.21
CA LEU A 39 -2.95 4.00 4.46
C LEU A 39 -4.41 4.04 4.95
N SER A 40 -5.12 5.16 4.74
CA SER A 40 -6.54 5.26 5.09
C SER A 40 -7.39 4.32 4.24
N GLU A 41 -7.15 4.25 2.93
CA GLU A 41 -7.83 3.32 2.04
C GLU A 41 -7.53 1.86 2.39
N LEU A 42 -6.28 1.53 2.74
CA LEU A 42 -5.90 0.19 3.20
C LEU A 42 -6.65 -0.20 4.50
N ILE A 43 -6.75 0.73 5.46
CA ILE A 43 -7.52 0.50 6.70
C ILE A 43 -8.99 0.27 6.37
N SER A 44 -9.59 1.10 5.50
CA SER A 44 -10.98 0.97 5.07
C SER A 44 -11.24 -0.37 4.34
N PHE A 45 -10.31 -0.78 3.48
CA PHE A 45 -10.37 -2.07 2.78
C PHE A 45 -10.39 -3.23 3.77
N ARG A 46 -9.51 -3.20 4.77
CA ARG A 46 -9.49 -4.19 5.85
C ARG A 46 -10.76 -4.17 6.69
N SER A 47 -11.28 -2.98 7.02
CA SER A 47 -12.54 -2.85 7.77
C SER A 47 -13.74 -3.43 7.00
N SER A 48 -13.68 -3.43 5.67
CA SER A 48 -14.71 -4.02 4.80
C SER A 48 -14.58 -5.54 4.65
N HIS A 49 -13.45 -6.12 5.05
CA HIS A 49 -13.16 -7.56 5.00
C HIS A 49 -12.57 -8.06 6.32
N PRO A 50 -13.32 -7.95 7.44
CA PRO A 50 -12.81 -8.30 8.78
C PRO A 50 -12.42 -9.77 8.93
N GLU A 51 -12.93 -10.65 8.07
CA GLU A 51 -12.63 -12.07 8.01
C GLU A 51 -11.25 -12.39 7.39
N ILE A 52 -10.68 -11.45 6.65
CA ILE A 52 -9.40 -11.64 5.97
C ILE A 52 -8.26 -11.32 6.95
N ASP A 53 -7.28 -12.23 7.03
CA ASP A 53 -6.07 -11.98 7.80
C ASP A 53 -5.43 -10.65 7.35
N PRO A 54 -5.01 -9.75 8.27
CA PRO A 54 -4.51 -8.43 7.92
C PRO A 54 -3.36 -8.44 6.91
N LYS A 55 -2.55 -9.51 6.89
CA LYS A 55 -1.48 -9.68 5.92
C LYS A 55 -2.05 -9.97 4.52
N VAL A 56 -3.02 -10.86 4.43
CA VAL A 56 -3.69 -11.20 3.15
C VAL A 56 -4.41 -9.98 2.61
N ALA A 57 -5.13 -9.25 3.46
CA ALA A 57 -5.79 -8.01 3.07
C ALA A 57 -4.81 -6.96 2.52
N SER A 58 -3.60 -6.86 3.08
CA SER A 58 -2.57 -5.94 2.58
C SER A 58 -2.02 -6.34 1.21
N PHE A 59 -1.92 -7.65 0.94
CA PHE A 59 -1.50 -8.17 -0.37
C PHE A 59 -2.62 -8.02 -1.42
N ASP A 60 -3.86 -8.36 -1.07
CA ASP A 60 -5.01 -8.24 -1.98
C ASP A 60 -5.27 -6.78 -2.35
N TYR A 61 -5.18 -5.88 -1.37
CA TYR A 61 -5.25 -4.45 -1.61
C TYR A 61 -4.17 -3.98 -2.57
N GLN A 62 -2.93 -4.45 -2.42
CA GLN A 62 -1.82 -4.11 -3.33
C GLN A 62 -2.10 -4.50 -4.77
N ASP A 63 -2.63 -5.71 -5.00
CA ASP A 63 -2.92 -6.24 -6.33
C ASP A 63 -4.05 -5.45 -7.00
N LEU A 64 -5.10 -5.16 -6.23
CA LEU A 64 -6.18 -4.24 -6.60
C LEU A 64 -5.65 -2.84 -6.91
N TRP A 65 -4.79 -2.28 -6.07
CA TRP A 65 -4.26 -0.93 -6.21
C TRP A 65 -3.36 -0.81 -7.44
N GLY A 66 -2.54 -1.82 -7.73
CA GLY A 66 -1.79 -1.88 -8.99
C GLY A 66 -2.72 -1.80 -10.20
N THR A 67 -3.79 -2.60 -10.20
CA THR A 67 -4.79 -2.60 -11.28
C THR A 67 -5.56 -1.28 -11.40
N LEU A 68 -5.95 -0.69 -10.28
CA LEU A 68 -6.65 0.60 -10.21
C LEU A 68 -5.76 1.75 -10.67
N LEU A 69 -4.50 1.76 -10.27
CA LEU A 69 -3.52 2.76 -10.70
C LEU A 69 -3.26 2.67 -12.20
N PHE A 70 -3.09 1.46 -12.77
CA PHE A 70 -2.96 1.31 -14.23
C PHE A 70 -4.19 1.83 -14.97
N LYS A 71 -5.40 1.58 -14.43
CA LYS A 71 -6.63 2.14 -14.99
C LYS A 71 -6.66 3.66 -14.89
N TYR A 72 -6.29 4.22 -13.74
CA TYR A 72 -6.29 5.67 -13.50
C TYR A 72 -5.26 6.40 -14.37
N ILE A 73 -4.02 5.92 -14.44
CA ILE A 73 -2.97 6.48 -15.31
C ILE A 73 -3.40 6.41 -16.77
N ARG A 74 -3.93 5.27 -17.22
CA ARG A 74 -4.45 5.13 -18.58
C ARG A 74 -5.60 6.11 -18.85
N TYR A 75 -6.48 6.34 -17.89
CA TYR A 75 -7.58 7.29 -18.02
C TYR A 75 -7.10 8.75 -18.07
N SER A 76 -6.10 9.10 -17.26
CA SER A 76 -5.50 10.44 -17.22
C SER A 76 -4.62 10.75 -18.43
N LEU A 77 -4.04 9.75 -19.09
CA LEU A 77 -3.29 9.91 -20.36
C LEU A 77 -4.19 9.96 -21.61
N LEU A 78 -5.46 9.55 -21.49
CA LEU A 78 -6.45 9.59 -22.56
C LEU A 78 -7.35 10.84 -22.52
N LYS A 79 -7.08 11.76 -21.59
CA LYS A 79 -7.64 13.12 -21.53
C LYS A 79 -6.57 14.12 -21.88
#